data_AF-A0A7N0U1E3-F1
#
_entry.id   AF-A0A7N0U1E3-F1
#
_cell.length_a   1.000
_cell.length_b   1.000
_cell.length_c   1.000
_cell.angle_alpha   90.00
_cell.angle_beta   90.00
_cell.angle_gamma   90.00
#
_symmetry.space_group_name_H-M   'P 1'
#
loop_
_entity.id
_entity.type
_entity.pdbx_description
1 polymer ?
#
loop_
_entity_poly.entity_id
_entity_poly.type
_entity_poly.pdbx_seq_one_letter_code
_entity_poly.pdbx_strand_id
1 'polypeptide(L)'
;MPYNIWCGGCNSMIAKGVRFNAEKKQVGNYYSTKIWSFSMKAPCCKQEIVIQTDPKNCEYVIISGAQKKTEDYDIEDAETLELPAEEVKGKLVDPFYRLEHQEGDLKKKKEAEPVLVRLQRVADARHSDDYALNKTLRAQLRSQKKRVAEEEAASRKMGLGIRLLPKSEEDAAVAARVNFPSKFDKNTKNKRALIKARSIFDGAPGSYITKNVQHVELESKRRKIQAVAVSNMLSGGFKPSSFSSSITGNNSSSRQKAAPAAVATRRRM
;
A
#
# COMPACT_ATOMS: atom_id res chain seq x y z
N MET A 1 38.87 7.34 3.43
CA MET A 1 39.07 5.89 3.68
C MET A 1 38.88 5.10 2.40
N PRO A 2 39.82 4.21 2.04
CA PRO A 2 39.80 3.46 0.77
C PRO A 2 38.75 2.33 0.75
N TYR A 3 38.44 1.72 1.88
CA TYR A 3 37.44 0.65 2.03
C TYR A 3 36.79 0.73 3.42
N ASN A 4 35.78 -0.12 3.67
CA ASN A 4 35.06 -0.20 4.93
C ASN A 4 35.97 -0.79 6.02
N ILE A 5 36.05 -0.15 7.19
CA ILE A 5 36.89 -0.59 8.31
C ILE A 5 36.14 -0.53 9.63
N TRP A 6 36.53 -1.38 10.57
CA TRP A 6 36.10 -1.34 11.96
C TRP A 6 37.17 -0.63 12.80
N CYS A 7 36.78 0.38 13.57
CA CYS A 7 37.70 1.04 14.49
C CYS A 7 38.01 0.12 15.68
N GLY A 8 39.29 -0.09 15.98
CA GLY A 8 39.72 -1.02 17.06
C GLY A 8 39.42 -0.53 18.49
N GLY A 9 39.04 0.74 18.67
CA GLY A 9 38.71 1.28 20.00
C GLY A 9 37.21 1.28 20.32
N CYS A 10 36.37 1.65 19.36
CA CYS A 10 34.92 1.85 19.56
C CYS A 10 34.06 0.81 18.81
N ASN A 11 34.66 -0.09 18.03
CA ASN A 11 34.01 -1.03 17.10
C ASN A 11 32.94 -0.41 16.19
N SER A 12 33.03 0.90 15.94
CA SER A 12 32.16 1.58 14.98
C SER A 12 32.69 1.38 13.56
N MET A 13 31.78 1.20 12.61
CA MET A 13 32.11 1.06 11.20
C MET A 13 32.41 2.44 10.59
N ILE A 14 33.55 2.55 9.92
CA ILE A 14 33.89 3.69 9.07
C ILE A 14 33.71 3.26 7.62
N ALA A 15 32.77 3.91 6.93
CA ALA A 15 32.47 3.61 5.54
C ALA A 15 33.60 4.05 4.58
N LYS A 16 33.64 3.40 3.42
CA LYS A 16 34.44 3.81 2.27
C LYS A 16 34.09 5.24 1.87
N GLY A 17 35.11 6.03 1.56
CA GLY A 17 34.94 7.43 1.12
C GLY A 17 34.85 8.47 2.23
N VAL A 18 34.79 8.09 3.52
CA VAL A 18 34.83 9.06 4.62
C VAL A 18 36.13 9.85 4.58
N ARG A 19 36.03 11.18 4.66
CA ARG A 19 37.15 12.12 4.56
C ARG A 19 37.79 12.33 5.94
N PHE A 20 39.12 12.35 5.97
CA PHE A 20 39.91 12.57 7.17
C PHE A 20 41.00 13.58 6.91
N ASN A 21 41.30 14.38 7.93
CA ASN A 21 42.56 15.11 8.00
C ASN A 21 43.61 14.11 8.48
N ALA A 22 44.58 13.78 7.62
CA ALA A 22 45.58 12.76 7.90
C ALA A 22 47.00 13.36 7.78
N GLU A 23 47.89 12.93 8.66
CA GLU A 23 49.32 13.20 8.55
C GLU A 23 49.95 12.21 7.58
N LYS A 24 50.58 12.73 6.52
CA LYS A 24 51.30 11.93 5.54
C LYS A 24 52.79 11.85 5.91
N LYS A 25 53.30 10.64 6.13
CA LYS A 25 54.72 10.36 6.42
C LYS A 25 55.29 9.39 5.39
N GLN A 26 56.53 9.59 4.95
CA GLN A 26 57.25 8.61 4.13
C GLN A 26 57.94 7.62 5.07
N VAL A 27 57.61 6.33 4.97
CA VAL A 27 58.15 5.30 5.90
C VAL A 27 59.18 4.40 5.21
N GLY A 28 59.09 4.22 3.90
CA GLY A 28 60.03 3.41 3.14
C GLY A 28 59.84 3.55 1.64
N ASN A 29 60.55 2.74 0.87
CA ASN A 29 60.40 2.62 -0.57
C ASN A 29 60.28 1.14 -0.97
N TYR A 30 59.35 0.83 -1.88
CA TYR A 30 59.27 -0.44 -2.60
C TYR A 30 59.89 -0.26 -3.99
N TYR A 31 61.13 -0.76 -4.16
CA TYR A 31 61.98 -0.43 -5.30
C TYR A 31 62.11 1.10 -5.49
N SER A 32 61.59 1.65 -6.59
CA SER A 32 61.56 3.09 -6.89
C SER A 32 60.33 3.82 -6.33
N THR A 33 59.30 3.09 -5.87
CA THR A 33 58.02 3.67 -5.43
C THR A 33 58.04 3.94 -3.93
N LYS A 34 57.69 5.16 -3.51
CA LYS A 34 57.64 5.54 -2.09
C LYS A 34 56.43 4.93 -1.39
N ILE A 35 56.64 4.33 -0.22
CA ILE A 35 55.59 3.86 0.69
C ILE A 35 55.20 5.02 1.61
N TRP A 36 53.92 5.39 1.54
CA TRP A 36 53.33 6.42 2.38
C TRP A 36 52.56 5.80 3.54
N SER A 37 52.76 6.36 4.73
CA SER A 37 51.96 6.10 5.91
C SER A 37 51.05 7.30 6.19
N PHE A 38 49.78 7.02 6.40
CA PHE A 38 48.75 8.00 6.75
C PHE A 38 48.29 7.71 8.17
N SER A 39 48.59 8.62 9.10
CA SER A 39 48.03 8.60 10.45
C SER A 39 46.81 9.53 10.51
N MET A 40 45.71 9.04 11.04
CA MET A 40 44.48 9.82 11.23
C MET A 40 43.73 9.39 12.49
N LYS A 41 42.86 10.26 13.01
CA LYS A 41 42.07 9.98 14.21
C LYS A 41 40.66 9.55 13.84
N ALA A 42 40.15 8.49 14.49
CA ALA A 42 38.78 8.03 14.34
C ALA A 42 37.78 9.10 14.83
N PRO A 43 36.62 9.28 14.16
CA PRO A 43 35.66 10.31 14.57
C PRO A 43 34.96 9.97 15.90
N CYS A 44 34.78 8.68 16.20
CA CYS A 44 34.07 8.21 17.41
C CYS A 44 34.90 8.40 18.70
N CYS A 45 36.12 7.86 18.74
CA CYS A 45 36.91 7.70 19.96
C CYS A 45 38.27 8.39 19.91
N LYS A 46 38.57 9.15 18.83
CA LYS A 46 39.86 9.82 18.59
C LYS A 46 41.07 8.86 18.57
N GLN A 47 40.83 7.55 18.48
CA GLN A 47 41.87 6.53 18.33
C GLN A 47 42.66 6.78 17.05
N GLU A 48 43.98 6.65 17.12
CA GLU A 48 44.87 6.78 15.96
C GLU A 48 44.78 5.51 15.10
N ILE A 49 44.51 5.69 13.82
CA ILE A 49 44.49 4.66 12.78
C ILE A 49 45.64 4.95 11.82
N VAL A 50 46.50 3.96 11.60
CA VAL A 50 47.64 4.07 10.70
C VAL A 50 47.46 3.13 9.52
N ILE A 51 47.47 3.69 8.31
CA ILE A 51 47.32 2.97 7.04
C ILE A 51 48.54 3.23 6.17
N GLN A 52 49.11 2.18 5.58
CA GLN A 52 50.18 2.26 4.60
C GLN A 52 49.74 1.86 3.20
N THR A 53 50.44 2.39 2.20
CA THR A 53 50.30 2.00 0.79
C THR A 53 51.19 0.81 0.48
N ASP A 54 50.65 -0.22 -0.18
CA ASP A 54 51.40 -1.39 -0.64
C ASP A 54 51.46 -1.43 -2.18
N PRO A 55 52.57 -0.98 -2.80
CA PRO A 55 52.66 -0.89 -4.25
C PRO A 55 52.59 -2.25 -4.97
N LYS A 56 52.97 -3.35 -4.30
CA LYS A 56 52.99 -4.69 -4.88
C LYS A 56 51.59 -5.20 -5.25
N ASN A 57 50.62 -5.00 -4.36
CA ASN A 57 49.25 -5.48 -4.53
C ASN A 57 48.28 -4.35 -4.95
N CYS A 58 48.78 -3.13 -5.11
CA CYS A 58 47.97 -1.93 -5.34
C CYS A 58 46.89 -1.70 -4.26
N GLU A 59 47.20 -2.07 -3.01
CA GLU A 59 46.27 -2.00 -1.89
C GLU A 59 46.77 -1.08 -0.77
N TYR A 60 45.86 -0.72 0.14
CA TYR A 60 46.21 -0.06 1.39
C TYR A 60 46.12 -1.06 2.54
N VAL A 61 47.13 -1.15 3.38
CA VAL A 61 47.18 -2.07 4.53
C VAL A 61 47.10 -1.29 5.83
N ILE A 62 46.26 -1.79 6.74
CA ILE A 62 46.12 -1.23 8.08
C ILE A 62 47.20 -1.82 8.97
N ILE A 63 47.99 -0.96 9.62
CA ILE A 63 49.04 -1.37 10.55
C ILE A 63 48.53 -1.35 11.98
N SER A 64 47.76 -0.32 12.33
CA SER A 64 47.25 -0.17 13.69
C SER A 64 45.92 0.58 13.73
N GLY A 65 45.16 0.31 14.79
CA GLY A 65 43.97 1.09 15.17
C GLY A 65 42.67 0.73 14.45
N ALA A 66 42.70 -0.15 13.45
CA ALA A 66 41.50 -0.62 12.76
C ALA A 66 41.66 -2.03 12.17
N GLN A 67 40.53 -2.63 11.80
CA GLN A 67 40.47 -3.88 11.05
C GLN A 67 39.69 -3.66 9.75
N LYS A 68 40.14 -4.26 8.65
CA LYS A 68 39.43 -4.23 7.37
C LYS A 68 38.12 -5.00 7.54
N LYS A 69 37.00 -4.40 7.14
CA LYS A 69 35.75 -5.14 7.03
C LYS A 69 35.85 -5.99 5.77
N THR A 70 35.94 -7.30 5.95
CA THR A 70 35.76 -8.24 4.84
C THR A 70 34.26 -8.30 4.56
N GLU A 71 33.87 -7.96 3.33
CA GLU A 71 32.53 -8.21 2.83
C GLU A 71 32.66 -9.48 2.00
N ASP A 72 32.43 -10.62 2.66
CA ASP A 72 32.26 -11.87 1.96
C ASP A 72 30.99 -11.72 1.11
N TYR A 73 31.15 -11.84 -0.21
CA TYR A 73 30.03 -11.74 -1.13
C TYR A 73 29.30 -13.08 -1.08
N ASP A 74 28.31 -13.19 -0.20
CA ASP A 74 27.45 -14.37 -0.13
C ASP A 74 26.59 -14.42 -1.39
N ILE A 75 26.81 -15.48 -2.19
CA ILE A 75 26.21 -15.64 -3.52
C ILE A 75 24.69 -15.85 -3.42
N GLU A 76 24.24 -16.46 -2.32
CA GLU A 76 22.83 -16.68 -1.97
C GLU A 76 22.05 -15.35 -1.84
N ASP A 77 22.68 -14.29 -1.32
CA ASP A 77 22.03 -13.00 -1.06
C ASP A 77 21.95 -12.10 -2.31
N ALA A 78 22.71 -12.43 -3.36
CA ALA A 78 22.85 -11.61 -4.57
C ALA A 78 21.95 -12.05 -5.75
N GLU A 79 21.13 -13.11 -5.59
CA GLU A 79 20.29 -13.75 -6.64
C GLU A 79 21.05 -13.99 -7.97
N THR A 80 22.37 -14.04 -7.92
CA THR A 80 23.22 -14.21 -9.09
C THR A 80 23.49 -15.70 -9.25
N LEU A 81 23.36 -16.21 -10.47
CA LEU A 81 23.63 -17.62 -10.78
C LEU A 81 25.03 -17.98 -10.27
N GLU A 82 25.08 -18.91 -9.31
CA GLU A 82 26.33 -19.44 -8.79
C GLU A 82 27.20 -19.92 -9.95
N LEU A 83 28.46 -19.48 -9.96
CA LEU A 83 29.44 -20.12 -10.82
C LEU A 83 29.47 -21.61 -10.44
N PRO A 84 29.59 -22.53 -11.41
CA PRO A 84 29.61 -23.95 -11.11
C PRO A 84 30.62 -24.24 -9.99
N ALA A 85 30.20 -25.05 -9.02
CA ALA A 85 31.01 -25.44 -7.86
C ALA A 85 32.45 -25.76 -8.28
N GLU A 86 33.45 -25.50 -7.42
CA GLU A 86 34.86 -25.75 -7.76
C GLU A 86 35.11 -27.20 -8.23
N GLU A 87 34.30 -28.15 -7.76
CA GLU A 87 34.30 -29.54 -8.23
C GLU A 87 33.95 -29.67 -9.72
N VAL A 88 32.99 -28.88 -10.22
CA VAL A 88 32.62 -28.85 -11.64
C VAL A 88 33.73 -28.18 -12.45
N LYS A 89 34.38 -27.13 -11.90
CA LYS A 89 35.56 -26.51 -12.53
C LYS A 89 36.71 -27.49 -12.68
N GLY A 90 36.95 -28.34 -11.66
CA GLY A 90 37.94 -29.41 -11.72
C GLY A 90 37.62 -30.46 -12.78
N LYS A 91 36.34 -30.85 -12.91
CA LYS A 91 35.88 -31.78 -13.96
C LYS A 91 35.94 -31.17 -15.37
N LEU A 92 35.80 -29.85 -15.49
CA LEU A 92 35.88 -29.12 -16.76
C LEU A 92 37.31 -29.06 -17.35
N VAL A 93 38.32 -29.49 -16.58
CA VAL A 93 39.69 -29.69 -17.07
C VAL A 93 39.78 -30.91 -18.00
N ASP A 94 38.90 -31.92 -17.81
CA ASP A 94 38.81 -33.07 -18.70
C ASP A 94 38.15 -32.67 -20.05
N PRO A 95 38.85 -32.87 -21.19
CA PRO A 95 38.32 -32.52 -22.50
C PRO A 95 37.01 -33.26 -22.87
N PHE A 96 36.81 -34.51 -22.43
CA PHE A 96 35.59 -35.25 -22.74
C PHE A 96 34.38 -34.69 -21.99
N TYR A 97 34.52 -34.47 -20.68
CA TYR A 97 33.48 -33.88 -19.85
C TYR A 97 33.07 -32.49 -20.38
N ARG A 98 34.04 -31.66 -20.78
CA ARG A 98 33.78 -30.34 -21.34
C ARG A 98 32.96 -30.40 -22.64
N LEU A 99 33.26 -31.34 -23.55
CA LEU A 99 32.52 -31.49 -24.80
C LEU A 99 31.07 -31.93 -24.57
N GLU A 100 30.83 -32.91 -23.70
CA GLU A 100 29.47 -33.35 -23.37
C GLU A 100 28.62 -32.24 -22.74
N HIS A 101 29.22 -31.44 -21.85
CA HIS A 101 28.53 -30.30 -21.24
C HIS A 101 28.23 -29.21 -22.26
N GLN A 102 29.17 -28.90 -23.15
CA GLN A 102 28.96 -27.96 -24.24
C GLN A 102 27.84 -28.42 -25.18
N GLU A 103 27.79 -29.70 -25.54
CA GLU A 103 26.69 -30.24 -26.35
C GLU A 103 25.34 -30.18 -25.64
N GLY A 104 25.32 -30.48 -24.34
CA GLY A 104 24.14 -30.34 -23.49
C GLY A 104 23.62 -28.90 -23.46
N ASP A 105 24.50 -27.93 -23.32
CA ASP A 105 24.13 -26.51 -23.29
C ASP A 105 23.69 -26.01 -24.67
N LEU A 106 24.28 -26.51 -25.76
CA LEU A 106 23.82 -26.22 -27.12
C LEU A 106 22.42 -26.79 -27.38
N LYS A 107 22.09 -27.97 -26.84
CA LYS A 107 20.74 -28.55 -26.93
C LYS A 107 19.72 -27.68 -26.17
N LYS A 108 20.02 -27.31 -24.91
CA LYS A 108 19.17 -26.40 -24.12
C LYS A 108 18.95 -25.06 -24.84
N LYS A 109 20.00 -24.50 -25.46
CA LYS A 109 19.91 -23.26 -26.24
C LYS A 109 18.93 -23.41 -27.41
N LYS A 110 19.05 -24.49 -28.19
CA LYS A 110 18.16 -24.78 -29.33
C LYS A 110 16.71 -24.98 -28.91
N GLU A 111 16.47 -25.61 -27.76
CA GLU A 111 15.13 -25.81 -27.20
C GLU A 111 14.51 -24.48 -26.71
N ALA A 112 15.31 -23.59 -26.13
CA ALA A 112 14.85 -22.29 -25.64
C ALA A 112 14.62 -21.25 -26.76
N GLU A 113 15.38 -21.31 -27.86
CA GLU A 113 15.30 -20.40 -28.99
C GLU A 113 13.87 -20.17 -29.55
N PRO A 114 13.06 -21.21 -29.86
CA PRO A 114 11.70 -20.99 -30.36
C PRO A 114 10.79 -20.31 -29.34
N VAL A 115 11.02 -20.53 -28.04
CA VAL A 115 10.25 -19.86 -26.97
C VAL A 115 10.60 -18.37 -26.93
N LEU A 116 11.90 -18.03 -27.01
CA LEU A 116 12.37 -16.64 -27.07
C LEU A 116 11.80 -15.91 -28.29
N VAL A 117 11.81 -16.54 -29.46
CA VAL A 117 11.23 -15.96 -30.68
C VAL A 117 9.72 -15.72 -30.54
N ARG A 118 8.99 -16.64 -29.90
CA ARG A 118 7.55 -16.43 -29.62
C ARG A 118 7.32 -15.26 -28.67
N LEU A 119 8.09 -15.16 -27.60
CA LEU A 119 8.00 -14.06 -26.64
C LEU A 119 8.32 -12.71 -27.30
N GLN A 120 9.37 -12.67 -28.13
CA GLN A 120 9.72 -11.48 -28.89
C GLN A 120 8.59 -11.06 -29.83
N ARG A 121 8.00 -11.98 -30.60
CA ARG A 121 6.85 -11.68 -31.46
C ARG A 121 5.66 -11.11 -30.68
N VAL A 122 5.37 -11.64 -29.49
CA VAL A 122 4.29 -11.12 -28.64
C VAL A 122 4.64 -9.72 -28.12
N ALA A 123 5.88 -9.48 -27.73
CA ALA A 123 6.35 -8.17 -27.29
C ALA A 123 6.25 -7.16 -28.44
N ASP A 124 6.79 -7.47 -29.62
CA ASP A 124 6.76 -6.61 -30.80
C ASP A 124 5.32 -6.30 -31.23
N ALA A 125 4.42 -7.29 -31.21
CA ALA A 125 3.01 -7.07 -31.51
C ALA A 125 2.35 -6.10 -30.52
N ARG A 126 2.65 -6.21 -29.22
CA ARG A 126 2.12 -5.31 -28.19
C ARG A 126 2.72 -3.90 -28.24
N HIS A 127 3.99 -3.79 -28.62
CA HIS A 127 4.75 -2.53 -28.58
C HIS A 127 4.80 -1.80 -29.92
N SER A 128 4.35 -2.41 -31.01
CA SER A 128 4.30 -1.80 -32.35
C SER A 128 3.62 -0.43 -32.37
N ASP A 129 2.49 -0.28 -31.65
CA ASP A 129 1.68 0.96 -31.62
C ASP A 129 1.42 1.48 -30.18
N ASP A 130 2.45 1.49 -29.33
CA ASP A 130 2.31 1.95 -27.92
C ASP A 130 1.73 3.38 -27.81
N TYR A 131 2.09 4.28 -28.71
CA TYR A 131 1.55 5.64 -28.73
C TYR A 131 0.03 5.68 -28.97
N ALA A 132 -0.48 4.86 -29.91
CA ALA A 132 -1.89 4.82 -30.22
C ALA A 132 -2.70 4.23 -29.06
N LEU A 133 -2.21 3.14 -28.46
CA LEU A 133 -2.83 2.51 -27.28
C LEU A 133 -2.85 3.47 -26.08
N ASN A 134 -1.72 4.15 -25.81
CA ASN A 134 -1.67 5.12 -24.73
C ASN A 134 -2.54 6.35 -24.99
N LYS A 135 -2.70 6.77 -26.26
CA LYS A 135 -3.60 7.86 -26.65
C LYS A 135 -5.07 7.48 -26.38
N THR A 136 -5.50 6.27 -26.74
CA THR A 136 -6.88 5.81 -26.50
C THR A 136 -7.15 5.65 -25.00
N LEU A 137 -6.24 5.06 -24.24
CA LEU A 137 -6.35 4.94 -22.78
C LEU A 137 -6.44 6.30 -22.09
N ARG A 138 -5.58 7.25 -22.46
CA ARG A 138 -5.65 8.62 -21.91
C ARG A 138 -6.96 9.32 -22.29
N ALA A 139 -7.48 9.12 -23.49
CA ALA A 139 -8.76 9.68 -23.90
C ALA A 139 -9.92 9.13 -23.05
N GLN A 140 -9.96 7.81 -22.84
CA GLN A 140 -10.96 7.15 -21.98
C GLN A 140 -10.85 7.60 -20.52
N LEU A 141 -9.65 7.69 -19.96
CA LEU A 141 -9.46 8.15 -18.58
C LEU A 141 -9.84 9.62 -18.40
N ARG A 142 -9.58 10.47 -19.39
CA ARG A 142 -10.02 11.88 -19.37
C ARG A 142 -11.54 11.99 -19.39
N SER A 143 -12.22 11.21 -20.23
CA SER A 143 -13.69 11.23 -20.28
C SER A 143 -14.31 10.67 -19.00
N GLN A 144 -13.76 9.58 -18.44
CA GLN A 144 -14.18 9.04 -17.14
C GLN A 144 -13.95 10.03 -16.01
N LYS A 145 -12.77 10.66 -15.92
CA LYS A 145 -12.46 11.67 -14.89
C LYS A 145 -13.41 12.87 -14.98
N LYS A 146 -13.75 13.31 -16.19
CA LYS A 146 -14.76 14.37 -16.40
C LYS A 146 -16.12 13.95 -15.87
N ARG A 147 -16.59 12.73 -16.18
CA ARG A 147 -17.87 12.20 -15.67
C ARG A 147 -17.89 12.11 -14.15
N VAL A 148 -16.84 11.58 -13.54
CA VAL A 148 -16.72 11.48 -12.07
C VAL A 148 -16.72 12.86 -11.43
N ALA A 149 -16.02 13.84 -12.00
CA ALA A 149 -16.01 15.21 -11.50
C ALA A 149 -17.40 15.87 -11.56
N GLU A 150 -18.17 15.61 -12.62
CA GLU A 150 -19.56 16.07 -12.75
C GLU A 150 -20.48 15.39 -11.72
N GLU A 151 -20.34 14.08 -11.51
CA GLU A 151 -21.05 13.31 -10.48
C GLU A 151 -20.77 13.83 -9.07
N GLU A 152 -19.50 14.09 -8.74
CA GLU A 152 -19.09 14.68 -7.46
C GLU A 152 -19.59 16.12 -7.30
N ALA A 153 -19.52 16.95 -8.35
CA ALA A 153 -20.02 18.31 -8.30
C ALA A 153 -21.54 18.35 -8.08
N ALA A 154 -22.30 17.44 -8.70
CA ALA A 154 -23.73 17.29 -8.47
C ALA A 154 -24.03 16.85 -7.03
N SER A 155 -23.25 15.90 -6.49
CA SER A 155 -23.36 15.46 -5.10
C SER A 155 -23.13 16.60 -4.11
N ARG A 156 -22.05 17.38 -4.30
CA ARG A 156 -21.71 18.53 -3.46
C ARG A 156 -22.78 19.62 -3.53
N LYS A 157 -23.39 19.87 -4.69
CA LYS A 157 -24.53 20.82 -4.83
C LYS A 157 -25.76 20.37 -4.02
N MET A 158 -25.97 19.07 -3.89
CA MET A 158 -27.04 18.49 -3.07
C MET A 158 -26.65 18.37 -1.58
N GLY A 159 -25.43 18.75 -1.20
CA GLY A 159 -24.90 18.58 0.16
C GLY A 159 -24.58 17.13 0.54
N LEU A 160 -24.48 16.23 -0.45
CA LEU A 160 -24.19 14.83 -0.25
C LEU A 160 -22.67 14.61 -0.35
N GLY A 161 -22.12 13.79 0.56
CA GLY A 161 -20.70 13.43 0.62
C GLY A 161 -20.35 12.14 -0.13
N ILE A 162 -21.24 11.67 -1.02
CA ILE A 162 -21.20 10.33 -1.62
C ILE A 162 -21.19 10.47 -3.14
N ARG A 163 -20.43 9.65 -3.86
CA ARG A 163 -20.45 9.64 -5.33
C ARG A 163 -21.83 9.24 -5.85
N LEU A 164 -22.43 10.10 -6.67
CA LEU A 164 -23.73 9.80 -7.30
C LEU A 164 -23.55 8.85 -8.47
N LEU A 165 -24.39 7.83 -8.53
CA LEU A 165 -24.51 6.97 -9.72
C LEU A 165 -25.26 7.72 -10.84
N PRO A 166 -25.08 7.30 -12.10
CA PRO A 166 -25.90 7.79 -13.20
C PRO A 166 -27.38 7.53 -12.91
N LYS A 167 -28.24 8.45 -13.39
CA LYS A 167 -29.69 8.32 -13.23
C LYS A 167 -30.16 7.06 -13.94
N SER A 168 -30.75 6.12 -13.20
CA SER A 168 -31.46 4.99 -13.78
C SER A 168 -32.90 5.39 -14.11
N GLU A 169 -33.40 4.95 -15.26
CA GLU A 169 -34.79 5.17 -15.67
C GLU A 169 -35.78 4.45 -14.74
N GLU A 170 -35.37 3.29 -14.22
CA GLU A 170 -36.14 2.50 -13.26
C GLU A 170 -36.33 3.26 -11.94
N ASP A 171 -35.26 3.87 -11.42
CA ASP A 171 -35.30 4.66 -10.19
C ASP A 171 -36.20 5.89 -10.34
N ALA A 172 -36.16 6.54 -11.52
CA ALA A 172 -37.03 7.67 -11.82
C ALA A 172 -38.50 7.26 -11.86
N ALA A 173 -38.82 6.11 -12.46
CA ALA A 173 -40.18 5.58 -12.53
C ALA A 173 -40.71 5.19 -11.13
N VAL A 174 -39.87 4.57 -10.29
CA VAL A 174 -40.21 4.24 -8.91
C VAL A 174 -40.45 5.52 -8.09
N ALA A 175 -39.55 6.50 -8.17
CA ALA A 175 -39.70 7.78 -7.48
C ALA A 175 -40.98 8.53 -7.88
N ALA A 176 -41.35 8.51 -9.16
CA ALA A 176 -42.58 9.12 -9.65
C ALA A 176 -43.86 8.48 -9.10
N ARG A 177 -43.82 7.19 -8.75
CA ARG A 177 -44.95 6.47 -8.15
C ARG A 177 -45.08 6.71 -6.65
N VAL A 178 -44.04 7.21 -5.98
CA VAL A 178 -44.06 7.49 -4.55
C VAL A 178 -44.65 8.87 -4.29
N ASN A 179 -45.92 8.90 -3.88
CA ASN A 179 -46.58 10.12 -3.41
C ASN A 179 -46.25 10.38 -1.94
N PHE A 180 -45.38 11.35 -1.66
CA PHE A 180 -45.23 11.87 -0.30
C PHE A 180 -46.37 12.84 0.00
N PRO A 181 -47.30 12.53 0.94
CA PRO A 181 -48.23 13.54 1.40
C PRO A 181 -47.42 14.59 2.15
N SER A 182 -47.25 15.76 1.55
CA SER A 182 -46.72 16.96 2.21
C SER A 182 -47.55 17.18 3.47
N LYS A 183 -47.03 16.74 4.62
CA LYS A 183 -47.65 17.01 5.94
C LYS A 183 -47.80 18.52 6.13
N PHE A 184 -46.98 19.30 5.43
CA PHE A 184 -47.08 20.75 5.33
C PHE A 184 -48.39 21.21 4.66
N ASP A 185 -48.79 20.67 3.53
CA ASP A 185 -50.03 21.08 2.85
C ASP A 185 -51.29 20.66 3.62
N LYS A 186 -51.27 19.45 4.21
CA LYS A 186 -52.36 19.01 5.10
C LYS A 186 -52.45 19.89 6.35
N ASN A 187 -51.33 20.20 7.00
CA ASN A 187 -51.31 21.08 8.17
C ASN A 187 -51.68 22.54 7.82
N THR A 188 -51.30 23.03 6.65
CA THR A 188 -51.65 24.39 6.19
C THR A 188 -53.14 24.50 5.87
N LYS A 189 -53.72 23.48 5.24
CA LYS A 189 -55.18 23.38 5.02
C LYS A 189 -55.94 23.32 6.35
N ASN A 190 -55.48 22.49 7.28
CA ASN A 190 -56.10 22.37 8.62
C ASN A 190 -55.99 23.68 9.42
N LYS A 191 -54.84 24.36 9.39
CA LYS A 191 -54.66 25.68 10.02
C LYS A 191 -55.56 26.75 9.38
N ARG A 192 -55.68 26.77 8.05
CA ARG A 192 -56.59 27.69 7.36
C ARG A 192 -58.06 27.41 7.69
N ALA A 193 -58.45 26.14 7.81
CA ALA A 193 -59.80 25.77 8.23
C ALA A 193 -60.10 26.24 9.67
N LEU A 194 -59.17 26.05 10.60
CA LEU A 194 -59.28 26.56 11.98
C LEU A 194 -59.38 28.08 12.05
N ILE A 195 -58.63 28.80 11.22
CA ILE A 195 -58.70 30.28 11.15
C ILE A 195 -60.02 30.76 10.55
N LYS A 196 -60.62 30.03 9.61
CA LYS A 196 -61.95 30.37 9.06
C LYS A 196 -63.08 30.04 10.04
N ALA A 197 -62.89 29.04 10.89
CA ALA A 197 -63.86 28.64 11.91
C ALA A 197 -63.80 29.51 13.18
N ARG A 198 -62.77 30.35 13.37
CA ARG A 198 -62.71 31.27 14.51
C ARG A 198 -63.58 32.51 14.24
N SER A 199 -64.29 32.98 15.26
CA SER A 199 -65.06 34.23 15.21
C SER A 199 -64.13 35.44 14.98
N ILE A 200 -64.60 36.42 14.19
CA ILE A 200 -63.84 37.64 13.83
C ILE A 200 -64.06 38.76 14.86
N PHE A 201 -65.02 38.62 15.76
CA PHE A 201 -65.32 39.61 16.80
C PHE A 201 -64.68 39.21 18.13
N ASP A 202 -63.70 39.99 18.58
CA ASP A 202 -63.22 39.97 19.96
C ASP A 202 -64.17 40.81 20.84
N GLY A 203 -65.05 40.14 21.59
CA GLY A 203 -65.76 40.71 22.73
C GLY A 203 -67.15 41.29 22.46
N ALA A 204 -68.17 40.58 22.92
CA ALA A 204 -69.41 41.19 23.43
C ALA A 204 -69.43 41.00 24.97
N PRO A 205 -69.78 42.02 25.77
CA PRO A 205 -69.67 41.96 27.23
C PRO A 205 -70.90 41.24 27.79
N GLY A 206 -70.71 40.00 28.27
CA GLY A 206 -71.84 39.28 28.88
C GLY A 206 -71.62 37.79 29.11
N SER A 207 -70.45 37.36 29.60
CA SER A 207 -70.34 36.13 30.39
C SER A 207 -68.96 36.07 31.05
N TYR A 208 -68.96 36.25 32.37
CA TYR A 208 -67.84 35.92 33.23
C TYR A 208 -67.77 34.40 33.30
N ILE A 209 -66.83 33.76 32.59
CA ILE A 209 -66.22 32.46 32.94
C ILE A 209 -65.21 32.08 31.85
N THR A 210 -64.02 31.66 32.30
CA THR A 210 -62.90 31.06 31.55
C THR A 210 -61.80 31.96 30.92
N LYS A 211 -61.05 32.67 31.78
CA LYS A 211 -59.65 33.03 31.47
C LYS A 211 -58.68 31.82 31.47
N ASN A 212 -59.15 30.62 31.81
CA ASN A 212 -58.33 29.41 31.92
C ASN A 212 -58.26 28.55 30.63
N VAL A 213 -59.04 28.83 29.58
CA VAL A 213 -59.05 27.97 28.38
C VAL A 213 -57.94 28.33 27.39
N GLN A 214 -57.56 29.61 27.26
CA GLN A 214 -56.51 30.01 26.32
C GLN A 214 -55.10 29.55 26.75
N HIS A 215 -54.82 29.46 28.05
CA HIS A 215 -53.55 28.93 28.54
C HIS A 215 -53.46 27.40 28.34
N VAL A 216 -54.57 26.67 28.56
CA VAL A 216 -54.66 25.22 28.37
C VAL A 216 -54.62 24.82 26.89
N GLU A 217 -55.14 25.67 25.98
CA GLU A 217 -55.08 25.42 24.54
C GLU A 217 -53.68 25.69 23.94
N LEU A 218 -52.91 26.64 24.50
CA LEU A 218 -51.50 26.85 24.14
C LEU A 218 -50.58 25.78 24.74
N GLU A 219 -50.89 25.25 25.93
CA GLU A 219 -50.18 24.12 26.54
C GLU A 219 -50.46 22.78 25.84
N SER A 220 -51.68 22.56 25.32
CA SER A 220 -52.00 21.39 24.49
C SER A 220 -51.43 21.49 23.06
N LYS A 221 -51.10 22.71 22.59
CA LYS A 221 -50.36 22.95 21.34
C LYS A 221 -48.84 22.91 21.50
N ARG A 222 -48.31 22.98 22.73
CA ARG A 222 -46.92 22.58 23.03
C ARG A 222 -46.87 21.05 22.94
N ARG A 223 -46.22 20.54 21.91
CA ARG A 223 -45.96 19.10 21.74
C ARG A 223 -45.34 18.56 23.04
N LYS A 224 -46.11 17.87 23.88
CA LYS A 224 -45.55 16.80 24.68
C LYS A 224 -45.14 15.74 23.67
N ILE A 225 -43.88 15.79 23.25
CA ILE A 225 -43.24 14.65 22.61
C ILE A 225 -43.35 13.54 23.64
N GLN A 226 -44.28 12.60 23.47
CA GLN A 226 -44.18 11.35 24.19
C GLN A 226 -42.93 10.65 23.65
N ALA A 227 -41.82 10.82 24.37
CA ALA A 227 -40.53 10.22 24.03
C ALA A 227 -40.69 8.71 23.77
N VAL A 228 -41.61 8.05 24.49
CA VAL A 228 -41.95 6.62 24.37
C VAL A 228 -42.61 6.26 23.03
N ALA A 229 -43.45 7.14 22.48
CA ALA A 229 -44.12 6.89 21.19
C ALA A 229 -43.16 7.13 20.01
N VAL A 230 -42.25 8.10 20.14
CA VAL A 230 -41.20 8.36 19.13
C VAL A 230 -40.11 7.29 19.19
N SER A 231 -39.73 6.81 20.37
CA SER A 231 -38.79 5.69 20.51
C SER A 231 -39.37 4.40 19.95
N ASN A 232 -40.66 4.10 20.18
CA ASN A 232 -41.31 2.90 19.62
C ASN A 232 -41.51 2.95 18.09
N MET A 233 -41.58 4.15 17.49
CA MET A 233 -41.62 4.34 16.03
C MET A 233 -40.23 4.26 15.39
N LEU A 234 -39.17 4.60 16.13
CA LEU A 234 -37.78 4.45 15.70
C LEU A 234 -37.23 3.03 15.94
N SER A 235 -37.77 2.30 16.92
CA SER A 235 -37.43 0.90 17.23
C SER A 235 -38.40 -0.11 16.60
N GLY A 236 -39.34 0.34 15.76
CA GLY A 236 -40.25 -0.49 14.99
C GLY A 236 -39.51 -1.36 13.98
N GLY A 237 -39.10 -2.54 14.44
CA GLY A 237 -38.46 -3.66 13.77
C GLY A 237 -38.34 -3.61 12.25
N PHE A 238 -37.11 -3.42 11.77
CA PHE A 238 -36.66 -4.16 10.60
C PHE A 238 -36.80 -5.65 10.92
N LYS A 239 -37.83 -6.29 10.36
CA LYS A 239 -37.79 -7.74 10.17
C LYS A 239 -36.65 -8.00 9.18
N PRO A 240 -35.61 -8.78 9.52
CA PRO A 240 -34.69 -9.23 8.50
C PRO A 240 -35.49 -10.11 7.53
N SER A 241 -35.63 -9.66 6.29
CA SER A 241 -36.04 -10.53 5.20
C SER A 241 -34.98 -11.62 5.10
N SER A 242 -35.44 -12.85 5.24
CA SER A 242 -34.69 -14.08 4.99
C SER A 242 -34.16 -14.11 3.56
N PHE A 243 -32.94 -13.64 3.33
CA PHE A 243 -32.07 -14.10 2.27
C PHE A 243 -30.61 -13.78 2.66
N SER A 244 -29.73 -14.76 2.42
CA SER A 244 -28.27 -14.77 2.67
C SER A 244 -27.77 -15.20 4.07
N SER A 245 -28.10 -16.42 4.46
CA SER A 245 -27.16 -17.26 5.21
C SER A 245 -26.22 -17.95 4.21
N SER A 246 -25.03 -17.42 3.96
CA SER A 246 -23.88 -18.23 3.52
C SER A 246 -22.58 -17.43 3.54
N ILE A 247 -21.67 -17.89 4.41
CA ILE A 247 -20.21 -17.81 4.31
C ILE A 247 -19.58 -16.46 4.72
N THR A 248 -19.23 -16.37 6.01
CA THR A 248 -17.99 -15.72 6.44
C THR A 248 -17.11 -16.78 7.11
N GLY A 249 -16.02 -17.13 6.43
CA GLY A 249 -14.94 -17.93 7.00
C GLY A 249 -14.18 -17.11 8.03
N ASN A 250 -14.16 -17.61 9.27
CA ASN A 250 -13.25 -17.15 10.31
C ASN A 250 -11.83 -17.58 9.95
N ASN A 251 -10.91 -16.62 9.91
CA ASN A 251 -9.48 -16.90 9.91
C ASN A 251 -8.84 -16.11 11.05
N SER A 252 -8.61 -16.79 12.18
CA SER A 252 -7.69 -16.34 13.21
C SER A 252 -6.83 -17.51 13.63
N SER A 253 -5.59 -17.45 13.15
CA SER A 253 -4.46 -18.29 13.50
C SER A 253 -4.13 -18.28 14.99
N SER A 254 -3.96 -19.46 15.58
CA SER A 254 -3.10 -19.65 16.74
C SER A 254 -2.25 -20.92 16.56
N ARG A 255 -0.94 -20.71 16.65
CA ARG A 255 0.13 -21.71 16.72
C ARG A 255 -0.08 -22.63 17.91
N GLN A 256 0.22 -23.92 17.75
CA GLN A 256 1.06 -24.67 18.69
C GLN A 256 1.67 -25.93 18.06
N LYS A 257 2.85 -26.27 18.59
CA LYS A 257 3.86 -27.22 18.12
C LYS A 257 3.45 -28.69 18.26
N ALA A 258 3.90 -29.55 17.34
CA ALA A 258 4.53 -30.84 17.65
C ALA A 258 5.16 -31.46 16.37
N ALA A 259 6.35 -32.04 16.52
CA ALA A 259 7.05 -32.91 15.57
C ALA A 259 7.28 -34.28 16.26
N PRO A 260 7.96 -35.27 15.65
CA PRO A 260 7.65 -35.98 14.41
C PRO A 260 7.71 -37.52 14.60
N ALA A 261 7.14 -38.35 13.69
CA ALA A 261 7.60 -39.73 13.50
C ALA A 261 7.10 -40.42 12.20
N ALA A 262 8.02 -41.22 11.62
CA ALA A 262 7.84 -42.48 10.90
C ALA A 262 7.48 -42.50 9.39
N VAL A 263 8.57 -42.49 8.60
CA VAL A 263 8.92 -43.40 7.50
C VAL A 263 7.97 -44.60 7.24
N ALA A 264 7.52 -44.76 6.00
CA ALA A 264 7.24 -46.08 5.40
C ALA A 264 7.42 -46.05 3.88
N THR A 265 8.33 -46.89 3.42
CA THR A 265 8.70 -47.23 2.04
C THR A 265 7.71 -48.20 1.40
N ARG A 266 7.36 -48.01 0.12
CA ARG A 266 6.96 -49.05 -0.87
C ARG A 266 7.32 -48.53 -2.26
N ARG A 267 8.35 -48.98 -2.97
CA ARG A 267 8.66 -50.30 -3.58
C ARG A 267 7.68 -50.68 -4.71
N ARG A 268 8.20 -50.53 -5.94
CA ARG A 268 7.87 -51.15 -7.25
C ARG A 268 6.58 -51.98 -7.37
N MET A 269 5.80 -51.67 -8.42
CA MET A 269 5.83 -52.40 -9.70
C MET A 269 5.64 -51.42 -10.85
#